data_AF-A0A371IPY5-F1
#
_entry.id   AF-A0A371IPY5-F1
#
_cell.length_a   1.000
_cell.length_b   1.000
_cell.length_c   1.000
_cell.angle_alpha   90.00
_cell.angle_beta   90.00
_cell.angle_gamma   90.00
#
_symmetry.space_group_name_H-M   'P 1'
#
loop_
_entity.id
_entity.type
_entity.pdbx_description
1 polymer ?
#
loop_
_entity_poly.entity_id
_entity_poly.type
_entity_poly.pdbx_seq_one_letter_code
_entity_poly.pdbx_strand_id
1 'polypeptide(L)'
;MIFECFYYPIINENKEVIRTNKNLKEFNFGDKVPTKTLYYNYGKNFAIYQPDEFFVIENSILTKSISAKDLKYPLNLVFNKGTQLTIFSPSDLPSVRLLIKGEHESKKELGDLFFLSIVLNRKIKNIQYKVMSELTNSSRDYHYVNRELDLNTKSLMNDLKMVESKFYNLTLDNPCLKDEYLKYMNFGNKEDMFELSINKYFIDGTEEYDQHKLKSLVWQSKPIYPKFKLDNLINSYNYRE
;
A
#
# COMPACT_ATOMS: atom_id res chain seq x y z
N MET A 1 9.83 -18.11 0.87
CA MET A 1 9.02 -17.78 2.09
C MET A 1 8.01 -16.68 1.79
N ILE A 2 6.77 -16.80 2.27
CA ILE A 2 5.73 -15.76 2.15
C ILE A 2 5.45 -15.18 3.53
N PHE A 3 5.49 -13.85 3.65
CA PHE A 3 5.23 -13.16 4.91
C PHE A 3 3.89 -12.43 4.86
N GLU A 4 3.00 -12.71 5.82
CA GLU A 4 1.68 -12.05 5.90
C GLU A 4 1.77 -10.54 6.14
N CYS A 5 2.87 -10.08 6.74
CA CYS A 5 3.08 -8.66 7.00
C CYS A 5 3.35 -7.85 5.74
N PHE A 6 3.88 -8.50 4.71
CA PHE A 6 3.94 -7.89 3.39
C PHE A 6 2.56 -8.10 2.77
N TYR A 7 1.67 -7.15 3.01
CA TYR A 7 0.33 -7.13 2.43
C TYR A 7 0.16 -5.91 1.54
N TYR A 8 -0.92 -5.92 0.76
CA TYR A 8 -1.47 -4.76 0.07
C TYR A 8 -2.99 -4.73 0.26
N PRO A 9 -3.59 -3.52 0.25
CA PRO A 9 -5.03 -3.38 0.36
C PRO A 9 -5.72 -3.64 -0.99
N ILE A 10 -6.87 -4.32 -0.95
CA ILE A 10 -7.79 -4.54 -2.08
C ILE A 10 -9.23 -4.30 -1.63
N ILE A 11 -10.14 -4.16 -2.60
CA ILE A 11 -11.59 -4.16 -2.36
C ILE A 11 -12.11 -5.55 -2.68
N ASN A 12 -12.79 -6.18 -1.72
CA ASN A 12 -13.41 -7.50 -1.90
C ASN A 12 -14.79 -7.39 -2.55
N GLU A 13 -15.42 -8.54 -2.82
CA GLU A 13 -16.77 -8.62 -3.40
C GLU A 13 -17.84 -7.93 -2.54
N ASN A 14 -17.63 -7.90 -1.21
CA ASN A 14 -18.51 -7.25 -0.24
C ASN A 14 -18.28 -5.72 -0.11
N LYS A 15 -17.46 -5.11 -0.99
CA LYS A 15 -17.10 -3.67 -0.94
C LYS A 15 -16.39 -3.25 0.35
N GLU A 16 -15.62 -4.17 0.93
CA GLU A 16 -14.77 -3.92 2.09
C GLU A 16 -13.31 -3.82 1.67
N VAL A 17 -12.57 -2.97 2.38
CA VAL A 17 -11.12 -2.86 2.23
C VAL A 17 -10.49 -3.98 3.05
N ILE A 18 -9.81 -4.90 2.38
CA ILE A 18 -9.11 -6.01 3.02
C ILE A 18 -7.63 -5.99 2.65
N ARG A 19 -6.80 -6.47 3.58
CA ARG A 19 -5.35 -6.65 3.37
C ARG A 19 -5.08 -8.09 2.94
N THR A 20 -4.35 -8.26 1.84
CA THR A 20 -3.98 -9.55 1.24
C THR A 20 -2.50 -9.57 0.86
N ASN A 21 -1.91 -10.76 0.74
CA ASN A 21 -0.55 -10.98 0.25
C ASN A 21 -0.53 -11.87 -1.02
N LYS A 22 -1.70 -12.08 -1.63
CA LYS A 22 -1.84 -12.87 -2.85
C LYS A 22 -0.91 -12.33 -3.95
N ASN A 23 -0.35 -13.22 -4.77
CA ASN A 23 0.53 -12.86 -5.88
C ASN A 23 1.86 -12.18 -5.50
N LEU A 24 2.17 -11.99 -4.20
CA LEU A 24 3.52 -11.61 -3.81
C LEU A 24 4.48 -12.76 -4.06
N LYS A 25 5.69 -12.42 -4.51
CA LYS A 25 6.75 -13.40 -4.70
C LYS A 25 7.20 -13.95 -3.36
N GLU A 26 7.76 -15.15 -3.42
CA GLU A 26 8.50 -15.68 -2.29
C GLU A 26 9.81 -14.92 -2.07
N PHE A 27 10.15 -14.72 -0.80
CA PHE A 27 11.42 -14.15 -0.37
C PHE A 27 12.34 -15.24 0.16
N ASN A 28 13.62 -15.12 -0.19
CA ASN A 28 14.73 -15.94 0.27
C ASN A 28 15.70 -15.10 1.09
N PHE A 29 16.56 -15.77 1.88
CA PHE A 29 17.65 -15.07 2.54
C PHE A 29 18.56 -14.41 1.50
N GLY A 30 18.94 -13.15 1.76
CA GLY A 30 19.64 -12.29 0.81
C GLY A 30 18.74 -11.37 -0.01
N ASP A 31 17.42 -11.61 -0.04
CA ASP A 31 16.50 -10.77 -0.80
C ASP A 31 16.25 -9.42 -0.12
N LYS A 32 16.11 -8.39 -0.96
CA LYS A 32 15.58 -7.10 -0.52
C LYS A 32 14.06 -7.21 -0.32
N VAL A 33 13.59 -6.81 0.85
CA VAL A 33 12.18 -6.91 1.24
C VAL A 33 11.48 -5.54 1.29
N PRO A 34 10.13 -5.51 1.28
CA PRO A 34 9.37 -4.28 1.43
C PRO A 34 9.50 -3.69 2.85
N THR A 35 10.28 -2.63 3.02
CA THR A 35 10.47 -1.97 4.33
C THR A 35 9.62 -0.72 4.52
N LYS A 36 9.16 -0.11 3.43
CA LYS A 36 8.31 1.08 3.43
C LYS A 36 7.45 1.09 2.16
N THR A 37 6.15 1.29 2.31
CA THR A 37 5.17 1.44 1.22
C THR A 37 4.39 2.74 1.38
N LEU A 38 3.18 2.86 0.81
CA LEU A 38 2.29 3.99 1.08
C LEU A 38 1.41 3.80 2.32
N TYR A 39 1.42 2.63 2.95
CA TYR A 39 0.52 2.32 4.06
C TYR A 39 1.24 1.74 5.28
N TYR A 40 2.53 1.45 5.18
CA TYR A 40 3.36 1.16 6.35
C TYR A 40 4.80 1.63 6.18
N ASN A 41 5.47 1.81 7.31
CA ASN A 41 6.89 2.04 7.42
C ASN A 41 7.46 1.15 8.54
N TYR A 42 8.17 0.07 8.19
CA TYR A 42 8.84 -0.83 9.14
C TYR A 42 10.23 -0.33 9.54
N GLY A 43 10.76 0.67 8.85
CA GLY A 43 12.16 1.07 8.98
C GLY A 43 13.12 0.06 8.33
N LYS A 44 14.42 0.35 8.43
CA LYS A 44 15.46 -0.48 7.76
C LYS A 44 15.75 -1.79 8.48
N ASN A 45 15.49 -1.84 9.79
CA ASN A 45 15.81 -2.97 10.67
C ASN A 45 14.59 -3.34 11.50
N PHE A 46 14.15 -4.59 11.42
CA PHE A 46 13.04 -5.15 12.19
C PHE A 46 13.09 -6.68 12.17
N ALA A 47 12.25 -7.33 12.96
CA ALA A 47 12.03 -8.76 12.88
C ALA A 47 10.57 -9.07 12.52
N ILE A 48 10.36 -10.10 11.71
CA ILE A 48 9.04 -10.64 11.43
C ILE A 48 8.80 -11.84 12.33
N TYR A 49 7.67 -11.86 13.03
CA TYR A 49 7.21 -13.03 13.76
C TYR A 49 6.28 -13.88 12.89
N GLN A 50 6.64 -15.15 12.73
CA GLN A 50 5.84 -16.22 12.16
C GLN A 50 5.89 -17.41 13.13
N PRO A 51 4.88 -18.31 13.19
CA PRO A 51 4.65 -19.22 14.32
C PRO A 51 5.91 -19.85 14.90
N ASP A 52 6.42 -19.23 15.97
CA ASP A 52 7.61 -19.57 16.76
C ASP A 52 9.00 -19.35 16.16
N GLU A 53 9.08 -18.63 15.04
CA GLU A 53 10.32 -18.18 14.40
C GLU A 53 10.35 -16.66 14.21
N PHE A 54 11.56 -16.10 14.26
CA PHE A 54 11.81 -14.69 14.02
C PHE A 54 12.72 -14.52 12.81
N PHE A 55 12.23 -13.82 11.81
CA PHE A 55 12.98 -13.52 10.59
C PHE A 55 13.57 -12.12 10.68
N VAL A 56 14.90 -12.02 10.70
CA VAL A 56 15.63 -10.78 10.88
C VAL A 56 15.80 -10.06 9.55
N ILE A 57 15.48 -8.76 9.54
CA ILE A 57 15.71 -7.88 8.41
C ILE A 57 16.69 -6.80 8.85
N GLU A 58 17.82 -6.72 8.15
CA GLU A 58 18.88 -5.74 8.39
C GLU A 58 19.14 -4.98 7.11
N ASN A 59 19.13 -3.65 7.18
CA ASN A 59 19.32 -2.77 6.03
C ASN A 59 18.40 -3.11 4.84
N SER A 60 17.14 -3.47 5.12
CA SER A 60 16.14 -3.91 4.13
C SER A 60 16.41 -5.26 3.45
N ILE A 61 17.32 -6.07 3.97
CA ILE A 61 17.65 -7.42 3.47
C ILE A 61 17.18 -8.46 4.48
N LEU A 62 16.50 -9.50 4.02
CA LEU A 62 16.15 -10.66 4.84
C LEU A 62 17.41 -11.50 5.08
N THR A 63 17.89 -11.59 6.33
CA THR A 63 19.21 -12.15 6.61
C THR A 63 19.16 -13.58 7.14
N LYS A 64 18.41 -13.82 8.22
CA LYS A 64 18.39 -15.11 8.93
C LYS A 64 17.10 -15.32 9.72
N SER A 65 16.81 -16.58 10.05
CA SER A 65 15.85 -16.94 11.10
C SER A 65 16.59 -17.14 12.42
N ILE A 66 16.02 -16.67 13.53
CA ILE A 66 16.56 -16.82 14.88
C ILE A 66 15.47 -17.24 15.87
N SER A 67 15.90 -17.88 16.96
CA SER A 67 15.02 -18.21 18.08
C SER A 67 14.76 -16.98 18.95
N ALA A 68 13.68 -17.02 19.76
CA ALA A 68 13.34 -15.94 20.70
C ALA A 68 14.48 -15.59 21.68
N LYS A 69 15.38 -16.55 21.97
CA LYS A 69 16.48 -16.39 22.93
C LYS A 69 17.61 -15.52 22.40
N ASP A 70 17.74 -15.44 21.07
CA ASP A 70 18.84 -14.76 20.40
C ASP A 70 18.45 -13.33 19.96
N LEU A 71 17.23 -12.89 20.31
CA LEU A 71 16.71 -11.57 19.98
C LEU A 71 17.40 -10.48 20.83
N LYS A 72 17.73 -9.37 20.17
CA LYS A 72 18.25 -8.16 20.81
C LYS A 72 17.14 -7.14 20.97
N TYR A 73 17.11 -6.47 22.12
CA TYR A 73 16.10 -5.47 22.47
C TYR A 73 16.74 -4.07 22.60
N PRO A 74 16.00 -2.97 22.33
CA PRO A 74 14.62 -2.93 21.86
C PRO A 74 14.47 -3.46 20.42
N LEU A 75 13.36 -4.15 20.16
CA LEU A 75 13.09 -4.82 18.89
C LEU A 75 11.78 -4.30 18.28
N ASN A 76 11.85 -3.83 17.05
CA ASN A 76 10.65 -3.60 16.25
C ASN A 76 10.18 -4.93 15.68
N LEU A 77 9.05 -5.41 16.18
CA LEU A 77 8.44 -6.65 15.74
C LEU A 77 7.27 -6.38 14.79
N VAL A 78 7.21 -7.14 13.71
CA VAL A 78 6.15 -7.07 12.71
C VAL A 78 5.49 -8.43 12.56
N PHE A 79 4.17 -8.47 12.53
CA PHE A 79 3.42 -9.73 12.43
C PHE A 79 2.03 -9.51 11.83
N ASN A 80 1.37 -10.62 11.47
CA ASN A 80 0.06 -10.65 10.81
C ASN A 80 0.03 -9.65 9.63
N LYS A 81 -1.10 -9.01 9.36
CA LYS A 81 -1.30 -8.00 8.31
C LYS A 81 -0.64 -6.65 8.65
N GLY A 82 0.66 -6.71 8.93
CA GLY A 82 1.61 -5.63 9.23
C GLY A 82 1.35 -4.88 10.52
N THR A 83 0.86 -5.58 11.53
CA THR A 83 0.84 -5.11 12.92
C THR A 83 2.28 -4.88 13.37
N GLN A 84 2.53 -3.74 14.02
CA GLN A 84 3.86 -3.32 14.48
C GLN A 84 3.81 -3.15 15.99
N LEU A 85 4.84 -3.63 16.70
CA LEU A 85 5.03 -3.40 18.13
C LEU A 85 6.51 -3.22 18.44
N THR A 86 6.83 -2.27 19.31
CA THR A 86 8.17 -2.13 19.89
C THR A 86 8.25 -2.94 21.17
N ILE A 87 9.17 -3.90 21.20
CA ILE A 87 9.38 -4.81 22.33
C ILE A 87 10.65 -4.40 23.06
N PHE A 88 10.56 -4.19 24.37
CA PHE A 88 11.69 -3.72 25.17
C PHE A 88 12.35 -4.86 25.96
N SER A 89 11.64 -5.95 26.22
CA SER A 89 12.15 -7.08 26.99
C SER A 89 11.62 -8.44 26.51
N PRO A 90 12.32 -9.56 26.81
CA PRO A 90 11.83 -10.90 26.50
C PRO A 90 10.47 -11.24 27.13
N SER A 91 10.15 -10.67 28.30
CA SER A 91 8.88 -10.89 29.01
C SER A 91 7.66 -10.34 28.26
N ASP A 92 7.87 -9.45 27.29
CA ASP A 92 6.79 -8.85 26.51
C ASP A 92 6.37 -9.74 25.33
N LEU A 93 7.19 -10.73 24.95
CA LEU A 93 6.93 -11.62 23.80
C LEU A 93 5.64 -12.46 23.93
N PRO A 94 5.32 -13.09 25.09
CA PRO A 94 4.05 -13.81 25.24
C PRO A 94 2.82 -12.92 25.05
N SER A 95 2.92 -11.65 25.43
CA SER A 95 1.85 -10.65 25.31
C SER A 95 1.56 -10.28 23.85
N VAL A 96 2.55 -10.40 22.95
CA VAL A 96 2.37 -10.17 21.50
C VAL A 96 1.35 -11.12 20.90
N ARG A 97 1.28 -12.38 21.39
CA ARG A 97 0.28 -13.36 20.94
C ARG A 97 -1.15 -12.99 21.38
N LEU A 98 -1.30 -12.14 22.39
CA LEU A 98 -2.56 -11.79 23.03
C LEU A 98 -3.00 -10.37 22.62
N LEU A 99 -3.55 -10.24 21.40
CA LEU A 99 -4.51 -9.18 21.01
C LEU A 99 -4.11 -7.71 21.29
N ILE A 100 -2.83 -7.35 21.36
CA ILE A 100 -2.45 -5.94 21.49
C ILE A 100 -2.79 -5.22 20.18
N LYS A 101 -3.53 -4.11 20.27
CA LYS A 101 -3.73 -3.22 19.12
C LYS A 101 -2.36 -2.73 18.65
N GLY A 102 -2.03 -3.00 17.40
CA GLY A 102 -0.76 -2.57 16.81
C GLY A 102 -0.53 -1.08 16.91
N GLU A 103 0.74 -0.68 16.79
CA GLU A 103 1.10 0.71 16.63
C GLU A 103 0.63 1.24 15.28
N HIS A 104 0.22 2.51 15.27
CA HIS A 104 -0.09 3.29 14.06
C HIS A 104 -1.29 2.82 13.21
N GLU A 105 -2.22 2.01 13.74
CA GLU A 105 -3.30 1.42 12.92
C GLU A 105 -4.14 2.44 12.14
N SER A 106 -4.54 3.57 12.73
CA SER A 106 -5.29 4.61 12.00
C SER A 106 -4.48 5.25 10.86
N LYS A 107 -3.16 5.32 10.99
CA LYS A 107 -2.25 5.84 9.95
C LYS A 107 -2.13 4.83 8.82
N LYS A 108 -2.07 3.53 9.15
CA LYS A 108 -2.08 2.45 8.15
C LYS A 108 -3.39 2.42 7.39
N GLU A 109 -4.52 2.59 8.07
CA GLU A 109 -5.84 2.68 7.43
C GLU A 109 -5.94 3.87 6.48
N LEU A 110 -5.47 5.06 6.88
CA LEU A 110 -5.39 6.21 5.99
C LEU A 110 -4.50 5.90 4.76
N GLY A 111 -3.35 5.27 4.98
CA GLY A 111 -2.44 4.85 3.93
C GLY A 111 -3.07 3.82 2.96
N ASP A 112 -3.85 2.87 3.48
CA ASP A 112 -4.54 1.84 2.70
C ASP A 112 -5.53 2.50 1.72
N LEU A 113 -6.34 3.43 2.24
CA LEU A 113 -7.29 4.22 1.46
C LEU A 113 -6.59 5.15 0.46
N PHE A 114 -5.48 5.77 0.88
CA PHE A 114 -4.66 6.60 0.01
C PHE A 114 -4.08 5.81 -1.16
N PHE A 115 -3.52 4.63 -0.91
CA PHE A 115 -3.05 3.73 -1.95
C PHE A 115 -4.17 3.33 -2.91
N LEU A 116 -5.32 2.89 -2.38
CA LEU A 116 -6.45 2.43 -3.17
C LEU A 116 -7.00 3.53 -4.08
N SER A 117 -7.19 4.75 -3.56
CA SER A 117 -7.64 5.90 -4.35
C SER A 117 -6.74 6.15 -5.56
N ILE A 118 -5.43 5.99 -5.39
CA ILE A 118 -4.44 6.21 -6.45
C ILE A 118 -4.46 5.07 -7.47
N VAL A 119 -4.55 3.82 -6.99
CA VAL A 119 -4.61 2.65 -7.88
C VAL A 119 -5.88 2.70 -8.74
N LEU A 120 -7.04 2.98 -8.13
CA LEU A 120 -8.33 3.05 -8.84
C LEU A 120 -8.34 4.18 -9.87
N ASN A 121 -7.93 5.39 -9.47
CA ASN A 121 -7.81 6.52 -10.39
C ASN A 121 -6.91 6.20 -11.60
N ARG A 122 -5.81 5.46 -11.36
CA ARG A 122 -4.91 5.03 -12.44
C ARG A 122 -5.55 3.99 -13.34
N LYS A 123 -6.23 2.97 -12.79
CA LYS A 123 -6.95 1.96 -13.58
C LYS A 123 -7.98 2.62 -14.49
N ILE A 124 -8.77 3.56 -13.96
CA ILE A 124 -9.76 4.32 -14.72
C ILE A 124 -9.09 5.09 -15.86
N LYS A 125 -8.01 5.83 -15.59
CA LYS A 125 -7.28 6.58 -16.63
C LYS A 125 -6.72 5.68 -17.73
N ASN A 126 -6.15 4.53 -17.37
CA ASN A 126 -5.60 3.60 -18.36
C ASN A 126 -6.69 3.05 -19.27
N ILE A 127 -7.86 2.72 -18.74
CA ILE A 127 -9.03 2.32 -19.54
C ILE A 127 -9.46 3.46 -20.46
N GLN A 128 -9.54 4.69 -19.94
CA GLN A 128 -9.87 5.86 -20.74
C GLN A 128 -8.91 6.04 -21.92
N TYR A 129 -7.60 5.95 -21.70
CA TYR A 129 -6.61 6.02 -22.78
C TYR A 129 -6.74 4.87 -23.79
N LYS A 130 -7.00 3.65 -23.32
CA LYS A 130 -7.19 2.49 -24.19
C LYS A 130 -8.39 2.67 -25.13
N VAL A 131 -9.56 3.01 -24.58
CA VAL A 131 -10.78 3.25 -25.36
C VAL A 131 -10.57 4.40 -26.35
N MET A 132 -9.92 5.49 -25.93
CA MET A 132 -9.60 6.60 -26.84
C MET A 132 -8.66 6.18 -27.98
N SER A 133 -7.65 5.35 -27.70
CA SER A 133 -6.69 4.87 -28.71
C SER A 133 -7.28 3.87 -29.72
N GLU A 134 -8.22 3.03 -29.30
CA GLU A 134 -8.93 2.12 -30.20
C GLU A 134 -9.80 2.91 -31.20
N LEU A 135 -10.28 4.07 -30.80
CA LEU A 135 -11.21 4.90 -31.58
C LEU A 135 -10.52 5.95 -32.46
N THR A 136 -9.27 6.33 -32.18
CA THR A 136 -8.43 7.03 -33.17
C THR A 136 -8.26 6.23 -34.46
N ASN A 137 -8.48 4.91 -34.41
CA ASN A 137 -8.37 4.00 -35.55
C ASN A 137 -9.73 3.58 -36.17
N SER A 138 -10.88 3.88 -35.53
CA SER A 138 -12.17 3.20 -35.82
C SER A 138 -13.42 4.10 -36.00
N SER A 139 -13.28 5.42 -36.11
CA SER A 139 -14.34 6.46 -36.25
C SER A 139 -14.75 7.20 -34.96
N ARG A 140 -15.15 8.47 -35.14
CA ARG A 140 -15.29 9.53 -34.11
C ARG A 140 -16.69 9.62 -33.48
N ASP A 141 -17.37 8.51 -33.21
CA ASP A 141 -18.69 8.56 -32.54
C ASP A 141 -18.54 8.74 -31.01
N TYR A 142 -18.81 9.96 -30.53
CA TYR A 142 -18.72 10.25 -29.09
C TYR A 142 -19.75 9.51 -28.24
N HIS A 143 -20.91 9.12 -28.81
CA HIS A 143 -21.90 8.34 -28.08
C HIS A 143 -21.43 6.90 -27.83
N TYR A 144 -20.70 6.34 -28.79
CA TYR A 144 -20.02 5.06 -28.61
C TYR A 144 -18.89 5.19 -27.56
N VAL A 145 -18.02 6.22 -27.68
CA VAL A 145 -16.93 6.49 -26.72
C VAL A 145 -17.47 6.55 -25.29
N ASN A 146 -18.46 7.41 -25.05
CA ASN A 146 -19.00 7.61 -23.70
C ASN A 146 -19.60 6.32 -23.14
N ARG A 147 -20.29 5.54 -23.97
CA ARG A 147 -20.84 4.24 -23.57
C ARG A 147 -19.76 3.23 -23.19
N GLU A 148 -18.72 3.10 -24.01
CA GLU A 148 -17.60 2.20 -23.72
C GLU A 148 -16.84 2.63 -22.47
N LEU A 149 -16.61 3.93 -22.29
CA LEU A 149 -15.99 4.45 -21.07
C LEU A 149 -16.84 4.15 -19.84
N ASP A 150 -18.15 4.41 -19.90
CA ASP A 150 -19.05 4.14 -18.78
C ASP A 150 -19.09 2.66 -18.45
N LEU A 151 -19.28 1.78 -19.44
CA LEU A 151 -19.33 0.33 -19.23
C LEU A 151 -18.04 -0.21 -18.62
N ASN A 152 -16.88 0.22 -19.13
CA ASN A 152 -15.59 -0.30 -18.68
C ASN A 152 -15.10 0.34 -17.36
N THR A 153 -15.63 1.51 -16.95
CA THR A 153 -15.16 2.20 -15.73
C THR A 153 -16.19 2.22 -14.59
N LYS A 154 -17.46 1.88 -14.82
CA LYS A 154 -18.54 1.97 -13.81
C LYS A 154 -18.22 1.32 -12.48
N SER A 155 -17.72 0.07 -12.47
CA SER A 155 -17.38 -0.62 -11.21
C SER A 155 -16.23 0.08 -10.49
N LEU A 156 -15.18 0.47 -11.22
CA LEU A 156 -14.01 1.16 -10.65
C LEU A 156 -14.38 2.53 -10.09
N MET A 157 -15.30 3.24 -10.74
CA MET A 157 -15.82 4.53 -10.26
C MET A 157 -16.62 4.36 -8.97
N ASN A 158 -17.42 3.31 -8.84
CA ASN A 158 -18.14 3.01 -7.60
C ASN A 158 -17.18 2.64 -6.47
N ASP A 159 -16.17 1.84 -6.76
CA ASP A 159 -15.11 1.48 -5.83
C ASP A 159 -14.32 2.70 -5.37
N LEU A 160 -13.99 3.60 -6.31
CA LEU A 160 -13.31 4.85 -6.01
C LEU A 160 -14.16 5.69 -5.06
N LYS A 161 -15.42 5.96 -5.40
CA LYS A 161 -16.34 6.73 -4.54
C LYS A 161 -16.43 6.18 -3.13
N MET A 162 -16.52 4.86 -2.97
CA MET A 162 -16.55 4.21 -1.65
C MET A 162 -15.27 4.45 -0.85
N VAL A 163 -14.09 4.30 -1.50
CA VAL A 163 -12.79 4.58 -0.86
C VAL A 163 -12.66 6.06 -0.51
N GLU A 164 -13.04 6.96 -1.40
CA GLU A 164 -13.02 8.40 -1.18
C GLU A 164 -13.90 8.82 0.01
N SER A 165 -15.12 8.26 0.11
CA SER A 165 -16.02 8.50 1.25
C SER A 165 -15.43 7.99 2.57
N LYS A 166 -14.86 6.78 2.60
CA LYS A 166 -14.19 6.25 3.80
C LYS A 166 -12.99 7.10 4.21
N PHE A 167 -12.19 7.53 3.22
CA PHE A 167 -11.04 8.41 3.46
C PHE A 167 -11.48 9.73 4.08
N TYR A 168 -12.51 10.36 3.51
CA TYR A 168 -13.05 11.62 4.01
C TYR A 168 -13.57 11.50 5.44
N ASN A 169 -14.42 10.51 5.72
CA ASN A 169 -14.96 10.29 7.07
C ASN A 169 -13.84 10.04 8.09
N LEU A 170 -12.84 9.23 7.74
CA LEU A 170 -11.69 8.96 8.61
C LEU A 170 -10.91 10.24 8.96
N THR A 171 -10.73 11.14 7.99
CA THR A 171 -10.05 12.42 8.18
C THR A 171 -10.88 13.44 8.96
N LEU A 172 -12.21 13.40 8.85
CA LEU A 172 -13.11 14.23 9.66
C LEU A 172 -13.11 13.79 11.12
N ASP A 173 -13.21 12.47 11.36
CA ASP A 173 -13.25 11.89 12.70
C ASP A 173 -11.90 12.07 13.43
N ASN A 174 -10.81 12.29 12.69
CA ASN A 174 -9.46 12.41 13.23
C ASN A 174 -8.69 13.60 12.58
N PRO A 175 -8.92 14.85 13.02
CA PRO A 175 -8.37 16.04 12.37
C PRO A 175 -6.83 16.07 12.25
N CYS A 176 -6.12 15.48 13.20
CA CYS A 176 -4.65 15.44 13.20
C CYS A 176 -4.07 14.26 12.42
N LEU A 177 -4.91 13.35 11.89
CA LEU A 177 -4.46 12.07 11.34
C LEU A 177 -3.50 12.22 10.15
N LYS A 178 -3.72 13.26 9.33
CA LYS A 178 -2.83 13.60 8.22
C LYS A 178 -1.40 13.82 8.70
N ASP A 179 -1.20 14.71 9.67
CA ASP A 179 0.14 15.06 10.15
C ASP A 179 0.78 13.90 10.88
N GLU A 180 -0.01 13.13 11.63
CA GLU A 180 0.45 11.90 12.27
C GLU A 180 0.88 10.83 11.26
N TYR A 181 0.13 10.66 10.16
CA TYR A 181 0.49 9.76 9.06
C TYR A 181 1.77 10.24 8.36
N LEU A 182 1.90 11.54 8.08
CA LEU A 182 3.12 12.10 7.48
C LEU A 182 4.34 11.91 8.39
N LYS A 183 4.17 12.05 9.71
CA LYS A 183 5.21 11.79 10.72
C LYS A 183 5.58 10.31 10.77
N TYR A 184 4.59 9.42 10.81
CA TYR A 184 4.79 7.96 10.80
C TYR A 184 5.53 7.49 9.56
N MET A 185 5.05 7.91 8.39
CA MET A 185 5.67 7.55 7.12
C MET A 185 7.03 8.19 6.92
N ASN A 186 7.30 9.34 7.57
CA ASN A 186 8.56 10.07 7.47
C ASN A 186 9.02 10.20 6.00
N PHE A 187 8.15 10.78 5.16
CA PHE A 187 8.45 10.88 3.73
C PHE A 187 9.60 11.86 3.46
N GLY A 188 10.57 11.40 2.67
CA GLY A 188 11.63 12.26 2.16
C GLY A 188 11.07 13.33 1.22
N ASN A 189 11.73 14.49 1.14
CA ASN A 189 11.25 15.60 0.30
C ASN A 189 11.24 15.28 -1.20
N LYS A 190 12.07 14.31 -1.63
CA LYS A 190 12.14 13.82 -3.01
C LYS A 190 11.79 12.34 -3.15
N GLU A 191 11.08 11.79 -2.17
CA GLU A 191 10.70 10.37 -2.19
C GLU A 191 9.59 10.15 -3.22
N ASP A 192 9.81 9.19 -4.11
CA ASP A 192 8.88 8.89 -5.20
C ASP A 192 7.89 7.79 -4.78
N MET A 193 6.60 8.03 -5.02
CA MET A 193 5.56 7.03 -4.85
C MET A 193 5.80 5.75 -5.66
N PHE A 194 6.52 5.83 -6.79
CA PHE A 194 6.87 4.63 -7.56
C PHE A 194 7.85 3.73 -6.82
N GLU A 195 8.85 4.32 -6.14
CA GLU A 195 9.79 3.55 -5.32
C GLU A 195 9.12 2.90 -4.09
N LEU A 196 8.06 3.52 -3.60
CA LEU A 196 7.22 3.02 -2.51
C LEU A 196 6.16 2.00 -2.96
N SER A 197 6.10 1.68 -4.25
CA SER A 197 5.12 0.75 -4.78
C SER A 197 5.47 -0.68 -4.38
N ILE A 198 4.51 -1.38 -3.75
CA ILE A 198 4.65 -2.80 -3.43
C ILE A 198 4.62 -3.68 -4.70
N ASN A 199 4.02 -3.20 -5.80
CA ASN A 199 3.87 -3.95 -7.06
C ASN A 199 5.17 -4.57 -7.61
N LYS A 200 6.35 -4.02 -7.29
CA LYS A 200 7.65 -4.57 -7.73
C LYS A 200 8.03 -5.90 -7.06
N TYR A 201 7.29 -6.29 -6.04
CA TYR A 201 7.47 -7.54 -5.30
C TYR A 201 6.45 -8.61 -5.67
N PHE A 202 5.66 -8.40 -6.73
CA PHE A 202 4.70 -9.38 -7.22
C PHE A 202 5.34 -10.36 -8.19
N ILE A 203 4.72 -11.52 -8.37
CA ILE A 203 5.15 -12.56 -9.30
C ILE A 203 5.07 -12.02 -10.74
N ASP A 204 6.09 -12.33 -11.54
CA ASP A 204 6.14 -11.96 -12.96
C ASP A 204 4.93 -12.52 -13.73
N GLY A 205 4.30 -11.67 -14.56
CA GLY A 205 3.10 -12.02 -15.35
C GLY A 205 1.76 -11.81 -14.62
N THR A 206 1.79 -11.28 -13.40
CA THR A 206 0.57 -10.83 -12.69
C THR A 206 0.19 -9.41 -13.11
N GLU A 207 -1.11 -9.07 -13.00
CA GLU A 207 -1.60 -7.73 -13.33
C GLU A 207 -0.87 -6.64 -12.51
N GLU A 208 -0.61 -6.91 -11.24
CA GLU A 208 0.08 -5.97 -10.36
C GLU A 208 1.51 -5.70 -10.80
N TYR A 209 2.25 -6.75 -11.20
CA TYR A 209 3.61 -6.63 -11.70
C TYR A 209 3.65 -5.95 -13.09
N ASP A 210 2.71 -6.25 -13.96
CA ASP A 210 2.60 -5.57 -15.27
C ASP A 210 2.32 -4.08 -15.12
N GLN A 211 1.50 -3.69 -14.14
CA GLN A 211 1.33 -2.29 -13.79
C GLN A 211 2.63 -1.63 -13.31
N HIS A 212 3.51 -2.36 -12.62
CA HIS A 212 4.83 -1.85 -12.27
C HIS A 212 5.70 -1.65 -13.52
N LYS A 213 5.73 -2.63 -14.44
CA LYS A 213 6.47 -2.52 -15.71
C LYS A 213 6.00 -1.37 -16.60
N LEU A 214 4.69 -1.22 -16.77
CA LEU A 214 4.11 -0.11 -17.55
C LEU A 214 4.50 1.25 -16.95
N LYS A 215 4.55 1.34 -15.62
CA LYS A 215 4.97 2.56 -14.91
C LYS A 215 6.45 2.85 -15.10
N SER A 216 7.32 1.84 -15.03
CA SER A 216 8.76 2.02 -15.24
C SER A 216 9.11 2.46 -16.67
N LEU A 217 8.27 2.16 -17.66
CA LEU A 217 8.51 2.51 -19.06
C LEU A 217 7.94 3.88 -19.45
N VAL A 218 6.75 4.24 -18.94
CA VAL A 218 6.03 5.45 -19.40
C VAL A 218 6.25 6.67 -18.48
N TRP A 219 6.61 6.47 -17.21
CA TRP A 219 6.47 7.51 -16.16
C TRP A 219 7.78 7.97 -15.49
N GLN A 220 8.95 7.63 -16.04
CA GLN A 220 10.25 8.14 -15.53
C GLN A 220 10.42 9.66 -15.69
N SER A 221 9.49 10.36 -16.36
CA SER A 221 9.69 11.76 -16.72
C SER A 221 9.44 12.75 -15.58
N LYS A 222 8.64 12.41 -14.54
CA LYS A 222 8.45 13.27 -13.34
C LYS A 222 8.15 12.46 -12.07
N PRO A 223 8.90 12.67 -10.96
CA PRO A 223 8.60 12.02 -9.69
C PRO A 223 7.23 12.45 -9.16
N ILE A 224 6.49 11.49 -8.59
CA ILE A 224 5.21 11.76 -7.95
C ILE A 224 5.43 11.75 -6.45
N TYR A 225 5.30 12.90 -5.80
CA TYR A 225 5.58 13.04 -4.38
C TYR A 225 4.36 12.67 -3.52
N PRO A 226 4.49 11.78 -2.51
CA PRO A 226 3.38 11.35 -1.66
C PRO A 226 2.70 12.52 -0.93
N LYS A 227 3.49 13.46 -0.37
CA LYS A 227 2.98 14.62 0.37
C LYS A 227 2.03 15.46 -0.49
N PHE A 228 2.52 15.87 -1.66
CA PHE A 228 1.74 16.66 -2.61
C PHE A 228 0.46 15.94 -3.06
N LYS A 229 0.52 14.62 -3.30
CA LYS A 229 -0.67 13.85 -3.68
C LYS A 229 -1.69 13.73 -2.56
N LEU A 230 -1.23 13.55 -1.32
CA LEU A 230 -2.11 13.51 -0.15
C LEU A 230 -2.79 14.87 0.07
N ASP A 231 -2.04 15.97 -0.02
CA ASP A 231 -2.57 17.33 0.11
C ASP A 231 -3.65 17.61 -0.92
N ASN A 232 -3.40 17.29 -2.19
CA ASN A 232 -4.40 17.46 -3.25
C ASN A 232 -5.64 16.60 -3.02
N LEU A 233 -5.47 15.36 -2.55
CA LEU A 233 -6.58 14.47 -2.27
C LEU A 233 -7.47 15.05 -1.16
N ILE A 234 -6.89 15.47 -0.04
CA ILE A 234 -7.62 16.09 1.07
C ILE A 234 -8.31 17.39 0.63
N ASN A 235 -7.58 18.27 -0.06
CA ASN A 235 -8.13 19.53 -0.53
C ASN A 235 -9.31 19.32 -1.49
N SER A 236 -9.24 18.30 -2.36
CA SER A 236 -10.34 18.00 -3.30
C SER A 236 -11.67 17.63 -2.61
N TYR A 237 -11.64 17.22 -1.35
CA TYR A 237 -12.85 16.96 -0.56
C TYR A 237 -13.35 18.19 0.19
N ASN A 238 -12.45 19.07 0.63
CA ASN A 238 -12.82 20.33 1.27
C ASN A 238 -13.58 21.28 0.32
N TYR A 239 -13.47 21.08 -1.01
CA TYR A 239 -14.20 21.84 -2.03
C TYR A 239 -15.53 21.19 -2.45
N ARG A 240 -16.02 20.15 -1.76
CA ARG A 240 -17.33 19.53 -2.04
C ARG A 240 -18.47 20.07 -1.15
N GLU A 241 -18.23 21.16 -0.41
CA GLU A 241 -19.26 21.98 0.25
C GLU A 241 -19.87 23.02 -0.69
#